data_AF-A0AAD6PFF6-F1
#
_entry.id   AF-A0AAD6PFF6-F1
#
_cell.length_a   1.000
_cell.length_b   1.000
_cell.length_c   1.000
_cell.angle_alpha   90.00
_cell.angle_beta   90.00
_cell.angle_gamma   90.00
#
_symmetry.space_group_name_H-M   'P 1'
#
loop_
_entity.id
_entity.type
_entity.pdbx_description
1 polymer ?
#
loop_
_entity_poly.entity_id
_entity_poly.type
_entity_poly.pdbx_seq_one_letter_code
_entity_poly.pdbx_strand_id
1 'polypeptide(L)'
;MDFSPLTDALSSKSYGKIADICDELMLKGAAEMEGVPFEEEWPFAIHLLAHIYVNDINSARYLWKSIPAAVKERQPEVVAAWRIGQRLWTRDYAAVHEAIRAFDWSQQIQPLVVAFS
;
A
#
# COMPACT_ATOMS: atom_id res chain seq x y z
N MET A 1 -17.05 0.18 -4.86
CA MET A 1 -16.63 0.25 -3.45
C MET A 1 -16.47 1.72 -3.05
N ASP A 2 -16.87 2.11 -1.84
CA ASP A 2 -16.69 3.49 -1.37
C ASP A 2 -15.29 3.70 -0.79
N PHE A 3 -14.45 4.48 -1.48
CA PHE A 3 -13.10 4.87 -1.04
C PHE A 3 -13.04 6.27 -0.41
N SER A 4 -14.19 6.88 -0.09
CA SER A 4 -14.24 8.19 0.58
C SER A 4 -13.42 8.22 1.87
N PRO A 5 -13.50 7.21 2.77
CA PRO A 5 -12.69 7.21 4.00
C PRO A 5 -11.18 7.23 3.74
N LEU A 6 -10.73 6.53 2.69
CA LEU A 6 -9.33 6.51 2.27
C LEU A 6 -8.90 7.87 1.72
N THR A 7 -9.73 8.47 0.86
CA THR A 7 -9.47 9.78 0.27
C THR A 7 -9.39 10.88 1.33
N ASP A 8 -10.27 10.83 2.33
CA ASP A 8 -10.28 11.75 3.47
C ASP A 8 -9.04 11.59 4.34
N ALA A 9 -8.62 10.35 4.60
CA ALA A 9 -7.40 10.08 5.36
C ALA A 9 -6.13 10.56 4.64
N LEU A 10 -6.05 10.37 3.32
CA LEU A 10 -4.95 10.88 2.48
C LEU A 10 -4.92 12.42 2.48
N SER A 11 -6.08 13.05 2.30
CA SER A 11 -6.21 14.52 2.24
C SER A 11 -5.91 15.19 3.58
N SER A 12 -6.36 14.57 4.68
CA SER A 12 -6.07 15.04 6.05
C SER A 12 -4.67 14.65 6.56
N LYS A 13 -3.88 13.93 5.75
CA LYS A 13 -2.56 13.38 6.12
C LYS A 13 -2.60 12.48 7.36
N SER A 14 -3.74 11.83 7.61
CA SER A 14 -3.94 10.87 8.70
C SER A 14 -3.33 9.51 8.34
N TYR A 15 -2.07 9.47 7.94
CA TYR A 15 -1.43 8.28 7.35
C TYR A 15 -1.43 7.06 8.27
N GLY A 16 -1.32 7.27 9.58
CA GLY A 16 -1.36 6.19 10.58
C GLY A 16 -2.69 5.44 10.67
N LYS A 17 -3.78 5.95 10.07
CA LYS A 17 -5.09 5.29 10.04
C LYS A 17 -5.36 4.56 8.73
N ILE A 18 -4.53 4.77 7.70
CA ILE A 18 -4.83 4.28 6.35
C ILE A 18 -4.80 2.75 6.30
N ALA A 19 -3.92 2.10 7.06
CA ALA A 19 -3.83 0.64 7.12
C ALA A 19 -5.16 0.05 7.60
N ASP A 20 -5.66 0.50 8.75
CA ASP A 20 -6.93 0.06 9.32
C ASP A 20 -8.11 0.30 8.36
N ILE A 21 -8.17 1.48 7.75
CA ILE A 21 -9.21 1.82 6.76
C ILE A 21 -9.18 0.85 5.57
N CYS A 22 -7.98 0.56 5.05
CA CYS A 22 -7.82 -0.37 3.95
C CYS A 22 -8.19 -1.80 4.33
N ASP A 23 -7.80 -2.27 5.51
CA ASP A 23 -8.15 -3.62 5.99
C ASP A 23 -9.68 -3.77 6.16
N GLU A 24 -10.35 -2.76 6.75
CA GLU A 24 -11.80 -2.75 6.89
C GLU A 24 -12.52 -2.75 5.53
N LEU A 25 -12.08 -1.91 4.60
CA LEU A 25 -12.64 -1.83 3.26
C LEU A 25 -12.43 -3.14 2.49
N MET A 26 -11.27 -3.80 2.67
CA MET A 26 -10.95 -5.06 2.01
C MET A 26 -11.83 -6.19 2.55
N LEU A 27 -12.05 -6.23 3.86
CA LEU A 27 -12.95 -7.18 4.51
C LEU A 27 -14.40 -7.02 4.04
N LYS A 28 -14.89 -5.78 3.95
CA LYS A 28 -16.24 -5.47 3.43
C LYS A 28 -16.36 -5.87 1.96
N GLY A 29 -15.34 -5.55 1.14
CA GLY A 29 -15.29 -5.93 -0.26
C GLY A 29 -15.32 -7.43 -0.50
N ALA A 30 -14.57 -8.19 0.31
CA ALA A 30 -14.57 -9.65 0.25
C ALA A 30 -15.94 -10.25 0.62
N ALA A 31 -16.69 -9.61 1.52
CA ALA A 31 -18.03 -10.06 1.92
C ALA A 31 -19.13 -9.70 0.89
N GLU A 32 -18.99 -8.58 0.19
CA GLU A 32 -20.01 -8.06 -0.75
C GLU A 32 -19.84 -8.57 -2.18
N MET A 33 -18.65 -9.06 -2.56
CA MET A 33 -18.33 -9.41 -3.95
C MET A 33 -17.88 -10.87 -4.10
N GLU A 34 -18.82 -11.81 -3.95
CA GLU A 34 -18.65 -13.14 -4.54
C GLU A 34 -18.59 -13.01 -6.08
N GLY A 35 -17.39 -13.12 -6.67
CA GLY A 35 -17.20 -13.34 -8.10
C GLY A 35 -16.81 -12.14 -8.98
N VAL A 36 -16.58 -10.95 -8.43
CA VAL A 36 -16.04 -9.79 -9.18
C VAL A 36 -14.56 -9.60 -8.80
N PRO A 37 -13.62 -9.49 -9.77
CA PRO A 37 -12.21 -9.26 -9.48
C PRO A 37 -11.97 -7.81 -9.05
N PHE A 38 -12.30 -7.49 -7.79
CA PHE A 38 -12.03 -6.17 -7.18
C PHE A 38 -10.52 -5.87 -7.10
N GLU A 39 -9.70 -6.90 -7.25
CA GLU A 39 -8.24 -6.84 -7.26
C GLU A 39 -7.71 -5.85 -8.32
N GLU A 40 -8.45 -5.57 -9.39
CA GLU A 40 -8.03 -4.58 -10.38
C GLU A 40 -8.22 -3.13 -9.92
N GLU A 41 -9.23 -2.86 -9.08
CA GLU A 41 -9.57 -1.51 -8.60
C GLU A 41 -8.96 -1.19 -7.23
N TRP A 42 -8.43 -2.20 -6.54
CA TRP A 42 -7.92 -2.01 -5.18
C TRP A 42 -6.61 -1.20 -5.16
N PRO A 43 -6.47 -0.18 -4.27
CA PRO A 43 -5.27 0.66 -4.18
C PRO A 43 -4.12 -0.05 -3.45
N PHE A 44 -3.60 -1.14 -4.01
CA PHE A 44 -2.61 -2.01 -3.38
C PHE A 44 -1.32 -1.30 -2.97
N ALA A 45 -0.84 -0.35 -3.78
CA ALA A 45 0.37 0.40 -3.46
C ALA A 45 0.18 1.25 -2.19
N ILE A 46 -0.95 1.94 -2.06
CA ILE A 46 -1.31 2.71 -0.87
C ILE A 46 -1.48 1.79 0.34
N HIS A 47 -2.15 0.66 0.17
CA HIS A 47 -2.36 -0.30 1.26
C HIS A 47 -1.04 -0.88 1.78
N LEU A 48 -0.12 -1.27 0.89
CA LEU A 48 1.23 -1.72 1.27
C LEU A 48 2.00 -0.63 2.01
N LEU A 49 2.04 0.59 1.46
CA LEU A 49 2.73 1.71 2.09
C LEU A 49 2.13 2.05 3.44
N ALA A 50 0.82 1.96 3.63
CA ALA A 50 0.19 2.23 4.91
C ALA A 50 0.62 1.25 6.01
N HIS A 51 0.65 -0.06 5.71
CA HIS A 51 1.19 -1.08 6.62
C HIS A 51 2.66 -0.83 6.94
N ILE A 52 3.46 -0.46 5.93
CA ILE A 52 4.88 -0.11 6.11
C ILE A 52 5.03 1.14 7.00
N TYR A 53 4.17 2.16 6.82
CA TYR A 53 4.18 3.41 7.58
C TYR A 53 3.95 3.20 9.07
N VAL A 54 3.00 2.32 9.43
CA VAL A 54 2.73 1.95 10.84
C VAL A 54 3.70 0.88 11.37
N ASN A 55 4.76 0.56 10.62
CA ASN A 55 5.76 -0.47 10.94
C ASN A 55 5.19 -1.89 11.09
N ASP A 56 4.03 -2.18 10.48
CA ASP A 56 3.47 -3.52 10.38
C ASP A 56 3.95 -4.23 9.11
N ILE A 57 5.24 -4.57 9.10
CA ILE A 57 5.88 -5.25 7.97
C ILE A 57 5.33 -6.67 7.76
N ASN A 58 4.76 -7.30 8.80
CA ASN A 58 4.17 -8.63 8.68
C ASN A 58 2.89 -8.56 7.87
N SER A 59 1.98 -7.64 8.18
CA SER A 59 0.74 -7.44 7.42
C SER A 59 1.03 -7.03 5.98
N ALA A 60 2.00 -6.13 5.75
CA ALA A 60 2.46 -5.80 4.40
C ALA A 60 2.95 -7.05 3.63
N ARG A 61 3.65 -7.97 4.28
CA ARG A 61 4.14 -9.21 3.66
C ARG A 61 2.99 -10.18 3.34
N TYR A 62 1.99 -10.29 4.20
CA TYR A 62 0.81 -11.11 3.94
C TYR A 62 0.02 -10.55 2.76
N LEU A 63 -0.20 -9.23 2.73
CA LEU A 63 -0.81 -8.54 1.60
C LEU A 63 -0.03 -8.77 0.30
N TRP A 64 1.30 -8.59 0.31
CA TRP A 64 2.12 -8.83 -0.89
C TRP A 64 1.94 -10.25 -1.45
N LYS A 65 1.77 -11.25 -0.59
CA LYS A 65 1.54 -12.65 -1.01
C LYS A 65 0.15 -12.86 -1.60
N SER A 66 -0.88 -12.15 -1.13
CA SER A 66 -2.24 -12.29 -1.67
C SER A 66 -2.44 -11.57 -3.00
N ILE A 67 -1.66 -10.53 -3.28
CA ILE A 67 -1.77 -9.78 -4.55
C ILE A 67 -1.49 -10.71 -5.76
N PRO A 68 -2.39 -10.76 -6.77
CA PRO A 68 -2.19 -11.55 -7.98
C PRO A 68 -0.94 -11.15 -8.77
N ALA A 69 -0.34 -12.11 -9.47
CA ALA A 69 0.83 -11.85 -10.33
C ALA A 69 0.54 -10.81 -11.42
N ALA A 70 -0.64 -10.89 -12.05
CA ALA A 70 -1.07 -9.95 -13.09
C ALA A 70 -1.11 -8.49 -12.60
N VAL A 71 -1.51 -8.26 -11.34
CA VAL A 71 -1.49 -6.92 -10.73
C VAL A 71 -0.06 -6.42 -10.57
N LYS A 72 0.85 -7.27 -10.07
CA LYS A 72 2.28 -6.91 -9.89
C LYS A 72 2.98 -6.60 -11.22
N GLU A 73 2.62 -7.29 -12.30
CA GLU A 73 3.17 -7.05 -13.63
C GLU A 73 2.68 -5.73 -14.24
N ARG A 74 1.40 -5.39 -14.01
CA ARG A 74 0.76 -4.20 -14.60
C ARG A 74 0.94 -2.93 -13.78
N GLN A 75 1.09 -3.06 -12.46
CA GLN A 75 1.17 -1.94 -11.52
C GLN A 75 2.57 -1.85 -10.89
N PRO A 76 3.53 -1.15 -11.54
CA PRO A 76 4.90 -1.07 -11.04
C PRO A 76 5.02 -0.35 -9.69
N GLU A 77 4.08 0.54 -9.34
CA GLU A 77 4.00 1.20 -8.02
C GLU A 77 3.84 0.19 -6.87
N VAL A 78 3.10 -0.91 -7.09
CA VAL A 78 2.89 -1.96 -6.07
C VAL A 78 4.22 -2.68 -5.80
N VAL A 79 4.98 -2.96 -6.85
CA VAL A 79 6.31 -3.57 -6.74
C VAL A 79 7.29 -2.63 -6.04
N ALA A 80 7.26 -1.34 -6.39
CA ALA A 80 8.08 -0.32 -5.76
C ALA A 80 7.78 -0.18 -4.26
N ALA A 81 6.51 -0.17 -3.87
CA ALA A 81 6.09 -0.13 -2.47
C ALA A 81 6.64 -1.34 -1.69
N TRP A 82 6.54 -2.54 -2.27
CA TRP A 82 7.07 -3.73 -1.62
C TRP A 82 8.60 -3.72 -1.49
N ARG A 83 9.34 -3.13 -2.44
CA ARG A 83 10.81 -2.99 -2.33
C ARG A 83 11.21 -2.22 -1.07
N ILE A 84 10.45 -1.20 -0.67
CA ILE A 84 10.67 -0.49 0.60
C ILE A 84 10.52 -1.45 1.78
N GLY A 85 9.43 -2.21 1.82
CA GLY A 85 9.18 -3.23 2.84
C GLY A 85 10.28 -4.29 2.93
N GLN A 86 10.85 -4.72 1.80
CA GLN A 86 11.98 -5.66 1.78
C GLN A 86 13.22 -5.09 2.48
N ARG A 87 13.55 -3.81 2.26
CA ARG A 87 14.70 -3.15 2.91
C ARG A 87 14.49 -2.98 4.41
N LEU A 88 13.26 -2.63 4.83
CA LEU A 88 12.89 -2.57 6.24
C LEU A 88 12.98 -3.93 6.92
N TRP A 89 12.52 -5.00 6.26
CA TRP A 89 12.63 -6.36 6.77
C TRP A 89 14.08 -6.78 7.04
N THR A 90 15.01 -6.40 6.15
CA THR A 90 16.45 -6.63 6.34
C THR A 90 17.13 -5.59 7.23
N ARG A 91 16.40 -4.61 7.77
CA ARG A 91 16.89 -3.48 8.58
C ARG A 91 17.95 -2.64 7.87
N ASP A 92 17.87 -2.56 6.55
CA ASP A 92 18.77 -1.77 5.71
C ASP A 92 18.19 -0.37 5.48
N TYR A 93 18.27 0.48 6.51
CA TYR A 93 17.66 1.80 6.51
C TYR A 93 18.29 2.76 5.47
N ALA A 94 19.55 2.57 5.12
CA ALA A 94 20.18 3.33 4.05
C ALA A 94 19.50 3.03 2.70
N ALA A 95 19.31 1.73 2.41
CA ALA A 95 18.63 1.31 1.19
C ALA A 95 17.13 1.64 1.16
N VAL A 96 16.48 1.89 2.31
CA VAL A 96 15.08 2.36 2.36
C VAL A 96 14.93 3.70 1.65
N HIS A 97 15.78 4.67 1.99
CA HIS A 97 15.72 6.00 1.36
C HIS A 97 16.05 5.95 -0.12
N GLU A 98 16.96 5.06 -0.53
CA GLU A 98 17.24 4.81 -1.95
C GLU A 98 16.04 4.19 -2.67
N ALA A 99 15.40 3.17 -2.07
CA ALA A 99 14.22 2.52 -2.64
C ALA A 99 13.05 3.50 -2.82
N ILE A 100 12.84 4.41 -1.86
CA ILE A 100 11.84 5.48 -1.95
C ILE A 100 12.10 6.38 -3.16
N ARG A 101 13.35 6.81 -3.38
CA ARG A 101 13.71 7.71 -4.49
C ARG A 101 13.86 7.03 -5.84
N ALA A 102 14.00 5.71 -5.87
CA ALA A 102 14.24 4.93 -7.08
C ALA A 102 13.00 4.76 -7.98
N PHE A 103 11.83 5.24 -7.54
CA PHE A 103 10.58 5.14 -8.27
C PHE A 103 9.92 6.52 -8.41
N ASP A 104 9.29 6.77 -9.55
CA ASP A 104 8.53 8.00 -9.81
C ASP A 104 7.07 7.79 -9.40
N TRP A 105 6.73 8.25 -8.20
CA TRP A 105 5.42 8.02 -7.59
C TRP A 105 4.37 8.96 -8.18
N SER A 106 3.16 8.43 -8.41
CA SER A 106 2.01 9.23 -8.77
C SER A 106 1.69 10.29 -7.72
N GLN A 107 1.05 11.37 -8.16
CA GLN A 107 0.68 12.51 -7.30
C GLN A 107 -0.18 12.08 -6.09
N GLN A 108 -0.95 11.01 -6.22
CA GLN A 108 -1.78 10.49 -5.13
C GLN A 108 -0.95 9.83 -4.01
N ILE A 109 0.12 9.12 -4.37
CA ILE A 109 0.93 8.33 -3.44
C ILE A 109 2.10 9.15 -2.87
N GLN A 110 2.59 10.10 -3.64
CA GLN A 110 3.75 10.93 -3.31
C GLN A 110 3.68 11.54 -1.88
N PRO A 111 2.55 12.09 -1.39
CA PRO A 111 2.48 12.62 -0.03
C PRO A 111 2.72 11.57 1.06
N LEU A 112 2.21 10.35 0.88
CA LEU A 112 2.41 9.25 1.83
C LEU A 112 3.87 8.77 1.81
N VAL A 113 4.49 8.68 0.62
CA VAL A 113 5.89 8.26 0.47
C VAL A 113 6.87 9.26 1.08
N VAL A 114 6.60 10.56 0.92
CA VAL A 114 7.42 11.61 1.55
C VAL A 114 7.29 11.59 3.08
N ALA A 115 6.18 11.11 3.63
CA ALA A 115 6.00 11.02 5.08
C ALA A 115 6.91 9.98 5.78
N PHE A 116 7.62 9.14 5.03
CA PHE A 116 8.61 8.19 5.57
C PHE A 116 9.97 8.83 5.90
N SER A 117 10.22 10.08 5.51
CA SER A 117 11.50 10.77 5.71
C SER A 117 11.61 11.50 7.05
#